data_AF-A0A7C9HWY1-F1
#
_entry.id   AF-A0A7C9HWY1-F1
#
_cell.length_a   1.000
_cell.length_b   1.000
_cell.length_c   1.000
_cell.angle_alpha   90.00
_cell.angle_beta   90.00
_cell.angle_gamma   90.00
#
_symmetry.space_group_name_H-M   'P 1'
#
loop_
_entity.id
_entity.type
_entity.pdbx_description
1 polymer ?
#
loop_
_entity_poly.entity_id
_entity_poly.type
_entity_poly.pdbx_seq_one_letter_code
_entity_poly.pdbx_strand_id
1 'polypeptide(L)'
;MEPPSVRALGLWNASDGWSGGGVFDGNRKITVNHARPEQQLLRPPGFEVTVAPPQPAKTLLTSLKRTGWRVTREPEGWGRSGEAQKRQLELRFSSPLYPYSAAYRWLGEPDIPEVQDATWADFDRRGELLLAGAGRLFRVHQGEVRELIDLNPDQPRRRERSP
;
A
#
# COMPACT_ATOMS: atom_id res chain seq x y z
N MET A 1 -19.88 -21.34 9.07
CA MET A 1 -19.00 -20.20 9.40
C MET A 1 -17.81 -20.28 8.48
N GLU A 2 -17.65 -19.34 7.54
CA GLU A 2 -16.44 -19.30 6.72
C GLU A 2 -15.28 -18.72 7.55
N PRO A 3 -14.05 -19.29 7.44
CA PRO A 3 -12.90 -18.67 8.06
C PRO A 3 -12.67 -17.27 7.47
N PRO A 4 -12.22 -16.31 8.28
CA PRO A 4 -11.88 -14.98 7.79
C PRO A 4 -10.81 -15.09 6.70
N SER A 5 -11.19 -14.77 5.46
CA SER A 5 -10.25 -14.70 4.34
C SER A 5 -9.57 -13.33 4.34
N VAL A 6 -8.29 -13.30 4.69
CA VAL A 6 -7.48 -12.09 4.54
C VAL A 6 -7.11 -11.95 3.06
N ARG A 7 -7.64 -10.93 2.39
CA ARG A 7 -7.06 -10.48 1.10
C ARG A 7 -5.95 -9.50 1.45
N ALA A 8 -4.82 -10.02 1.89
CA ALA A 8 -3.62 -9.20 2.04
C ALA A 8 -3.15 -8.80 0.63
N LEU A 9 -3.69 -7.69 0.14
CA LEU A 9 -3.13 -6.95 -0.98
C LEU A 9 -1.98 -6.09 -0.44
N GLY A 10 -1.06 -6.72 0.27
CA GLY A 10 0.16 -6.09 0.72
C GLY A 10 0.97 -5.78 -0.53
N LEU A 11 1.11 -4.49 -0.83
CA LEU A 11 2.21 -4.01 -1.66
C LEU A 11 3.48 -4.54 -1.00
N TRP A 12 4.15 -5.47 -1.67
CA TRP A 12 5.51 -5.83 -1.30
C TRP A 12 6.31 -4.53 -1.32
N ASN A 13 6.73 -4.05 -0.15
CA ASN A 13 7.92 -3.23 -0.11
C ASN A 13 9.08 -4.19 -0.34
N ALA A 14 9.30 -4.53 -1.61
CA ALA A 14 10.52 -5.20 -1.98
C ALA A 14 11.62 -4.16 -1.85
N SER A 15 12.35 -4.31 -0.74
CA SER A 15 13.78 -4.07 -0.56
C SER A 15 14.45 -3.15 -1.58
N ASP A 16 15.11 -2.12 -1.07
CA ASP A 16 16.07 -1.21 -1.72
C ASP A 16 15.52 -0.14 -2.67
N GLY A 17 14.30 -0.26 -3.16
CA GLY A 17 13.69 0.78 -3.98
C GLY A 17 14.07 0.83 -5.44
N TRP A 18 14.99 -0.03 -5.81
CA TRP A 18 15.47 -0.23 -7.17
C TRP A 18 15.15 -1.64 -7.66
N SER A 19 14.77 -2.56 -6.76
CA SER A 19 14.50 -3.94 -7.08
C SER A 19 13.28 -4.48 -6.33
N GLY A 20 12.33 -4.93 -7.13
CA GLY A 20 11.18 -5.68 -6.69
C GLY A 20 9.88 -4.88 -6.52
N GLY A 21 8.89 -5.61 -6.05
CA GLY A 21 7.50 -5.24 -6.12
C GLY A 21 6.87 -5.85 -7.36
N GLY A 22 5.55 -5.86 -7.36
CA GLY A 22 4.77 -6.37 -8.46
C GLY A 22 3.32 -6.04 -8.23
N VAL A 23 2.55 -6.09 -9.31
CA VAL A 23 1.11 -5.94 -9.25
C VAL A 23 0.48 -7.18 -9.84
N PHE A 24 -0.55 -7.66 -9.17
CA PHE A 24 -1.42 -8.66 -9.75
C PHE A 24 -2.30 -7.98 -10.79
N ASP A 25 -2.06 -8.29 -12.06
CA ASP A 25 -2.82 -7.85 -13.23
C ASP A 25 -3.94 -8.87 -13.54
N GLY A 26 -4.69 -9.24 -12.49
CA GLY A 26 -5.70 -10.30 -12.51
C GLY A 26 -5.55 -11.29 -11.35
N ASN A 27 -6.43 -12.30 -11.30
CA ASN A 27 -6.45 -13.29 -10.21
C ASN A 27 -5.27 -14.28 -10.25
N ARG A 28 -4.67 -14.47 -11.42
CA ARG A 28 -3.61 -15.45 -11.67
C ARG A 28 -2.41 -14.87 -12.43
N LYS A 29 -2.34 -13.55 -12.57
CA LYS A 29 -1.28 -12.89 -13.33
C LYS A 29 -0.55 -11.91 -12.42
N ILE A 30 0.76 -12.08 -12.29
CA ILE A 30 1.65 -11.25 -11.51
C ILE A 30 2.61 -10.56 -12.48
N THR A 31 2.60 -9.24 -12.47
CA THR A 31 3.54 -8.40 -13.20
C THR A 31 4.59 -7.90 -12.21
N VAL A 32 5.81 -8.40 -12.32
CA VAL A 32 6.95 -8.00 -11.49
C VAL A 32 7.55 -6.73 -12.08
N ASN A 33 7.83 -5.75 -11.21
CA ASN A 33 8.49 -4.52 -11.59
C ASN A 33 10.00 -4.61 -11.29
N HIS A 34 10.83 -3.98 -12.12
CA HIS A 34 12.29 -3.89 -11.94
C HIS A 34 13.00 -5.24 -11.72
N ALA A 35 12.53 -6.33 -12.35
CA ALA A 35 13.25 -7.59 -12.31
C ALA A 35 14.59 -7.44 -13.06
N ARG A 36 15.69 -7.73 -12.38
CA ARG A 36 17.01 -7.73 -12.99
C ARG A 36 17.31 -9.10 -13.62
N PRO A 37 18.10 -9.18 -14.71
CA PRO A 37 18.40 -10.45 -15.37
C PRO A 37 18.98 -11.54 -14.45
N GLU A 38 19.72 -11.14 -13.42
CA GLU A 38 20.33 -12.02 -12.42
C GLU A 38 19.35 -12.55 -11.36
N GLN A 39 18.12 -12.01 -11.30
CA GLN A 39 17.14 -12.42 -10.31
C GLN A 39 16.34 -13.64 -10.78
N GLN A 40 16.34 -14.70 -9.97
CA GLN A 40 15.44 -15.83 -10.18
C GLN A 40 14.03 -15.47 -9.73
N LEU A 41 13.10 -15.33 -10.68
CA LEU A 41 11.69 -15.11 -10.37
C LEU A 41 11.04 -16.40 -9.88
N LEU A 42 10.40 -16.32 -8.71
CA LEU A 42 9.52 -17.39 -8.24
C LEU A 42 8.28 -17.48 -9.13
N ARG A 43 7.91 -18.70 -9.54
CA ARG A 43 6.72 -18.99 -10.35
C ARG A 43 5.81 -19.96 -9.60
N PRO A 44 4.91 -19.46 -8.75
CA PRO A 44 3.97 -20.31 -8.02
C PRO A 44 3.07 -21.09 -9.00
N PRO A 45 2.71 -22.35 -8.71
CA PRO A 45 1.80 -23.12 -9.54
C PRO A 45 0.47 -22.40 -9.78
N GLY A 46 0.01 -22.34 -11.03
CA GLY A 46 -1.24 -21.69 -11.41
C GLY A 46 -1.18 -20.17 -11.54
N PHE A 47 0.01 -19.56 -11.43
CA PHE A 47 0.23 -18.14 -11.69
C PHE A 47 1.09 -17.92 -12.93
N GLU A 48 0.64 -17.01 -13.78
CA GLU A 48 1.44 -16.38 -14.83
C GLU A 48 2.27 -15.26 -14.20
N VAL A 49 3.60 -15.32 -14.36
CA VAL A 49 4.51 -14.29 -13.85
C VAL A 49 5.24 -13.65 -15.03
N THR A 50 5.02 -12.36 -15.24
CA THR A 50 5.65 -11.57 -16.31
C THR A 50 6.50 -10.45 -15.72
N VAL A 51 7.50 -10.01 -16.47
CA VAL A 51 8.29 -8.83 -16.14
C VAL A 51 7.75 -7.68 -16.97
N ALA A 52 7.29 -6.61 -16.32
CA ALA A 52 6.96 -5.40 -17.04
C ALA A 52 8.25 -4.67 -17.45
N PRO A 53 8.27 -4.01 -18.62
CA PRO A 53 9.27 -2.99 -18.87
C PRO A 53 9.16 -1.91 -17.77
N PRO A 54 10.24 -1.19 -17.42
CA PRO A 54 10.22 -0.16 -16.41
C PRO A 54 9.11 0.86 -16.71
N GLN A 55 8.02 0.80 -15.96
CA GLN A 55 6.90 1.72 -16.11
C GLN A 55 6.73 2.49 -14.81
N PRO A 56 7.21 3.74 -14.79
CA PRO A 56 7.05 4.65 -13.65
C PRO A 56 5.60 4.66 -13.21
N ALA A 57 5.33 4.49 -11.91
CA ALA A 57 3.99 4.59 -11.33
C ALA A 57 2.93 3.56 -11.79
N LYS A 58 3.09 2.78 -12.88
CA LYS A 58 2.04 1.85 -13.34
C LYS A 58 1.64 0.85 -12.26
N THR A 59 2.61 0.26 -11.57
CA THR A 59 2.35 -0.68 -10.46
C THR A 59 1.48 -0.03 -9.36
N LEU A 60 1.80 1.21 -8.99
CA LEU A 60 1.03 1.97 -8.01
C LEU A 60 -0.37 2.28 -8.52
N LEU A 61 -0.50 2.84 -9.73
CA LEU A 61 -1.78 3.21 -10.33
C LEU A 61 -2.69 2.00 -10.53
N THR A 62 -2.16 0.86 -10.99
CA THR A 62 -2.90 -0.39 -11.10
C THR A 62 -3.33 -0.89 -9.72
N SER A 63 -2.46 -0.79 -8.71
CA SER A 63 -2.80 -1.20 -7.33
C SER A 63 -3.93 -0.34 -6.76
N LEU A 64 -3.83 0.99 -6.88
CA LEU A 64 -4.87 1.95 -6.46
C LEU A 64 -6.22 1.61 -7.11
N LYS A 65 -6.25 1.50 -8.45
CA LYS A 65 -7.49 1.17 -9.18
C LYS A 65 -8.10 -0.14 -8.71
N ARG A 66 -7.27 -1.17 -8.51
CA ARG A 66 -7.73 -2.50 -8.09
C ARG A 66 -8.24 -2.54 -6.65
N THR A 67 -7.69 -1.73 -5.77
CA THR A 67 -8.18 -1.59 -4.39
C THR A 67 -9.32 -0.58 -4.27
N GLY A 68 -9.88 -0.10 -5.38
CA GLY A 68 -11.07 0.75 -5.40
C GLY A 68 -10.78 2.23 -5.16
N TRP A 69 -9.52 2.65 -5.27
CA TRP A 69 -9.15 4.06 -5.29
C TRP A 69 -9.38 4.65 -6.69
N ARG A 70 -9.96 5.83 -6.73
CA ARG A 70 -10.07 6.66 -7.92
C ARG A 70 -8.91 7.63 -7.96
N VAL A 71 -8.03 7.49 -8.93
CA VAL A 71 -6.94 8.46 -9.15
C VAL A 71 -7.57 9.77 -9.64
N THR A 72 -7.39 10.85 -8.87
CA THR A 72 -7.92 12.19 -9.17
C THR A 72 -6.87 13.05 -9.88
N ARG A 73 -5.59 12.76 -9.67
CA ARG A 73 -4.46 13.37 -10.36
C ARG A 73 -3.37 12.32 -10.60
N GLU A 74 -3.10 12.01 -11.86
CA GLU A 74 -1.97 11.14 -12.19
C GLU A 74 -0.64 11.87 -11.98
N PRO A 75 0.42 11.18 -11.54
CA PRO A 75 1.74 11.78 -11.47
C PRO A 75 2.28 12.03 -12.89
N GLU A 76 2.80 13.23 -13.14
CA GLU A 76 3.40 13.65 -14.43
C GLU A 76 4.79 13.02 -14.67
N GLY A 77 4.94 11.71 -14.43
CA GLY A 77 6.18 10.96 -14.57
C GLY A 77 6.81 10.48 -13.25
N TRP A 78 7.99 9.84 -13.35
CA TRP A 78 8.79 9.49 -12.16
C TRP A 78 9.12 10.77 -11.39
N GLY A 79 9.07 10.69 -10.07
CA GLY A 79 9.47 11.83 -9.25
C GLY A 79 8.33 12.77 -8.87
N ARG A 80 7.14 12.58 -9.43
CA ARG A 80 6.03 13.52 -9.26
C ARG A 80 4.99 13.03 -8.27
N SER A 81 4.22 13.98 -7.77
CA SER A 81 3.11 13.72 -6.86
C SER A 81 1.86 13.34 -7.66
N GLY A 82 1.07 12.44 -7.10
CA GLY A 82 -0.26 12.10 -7.57
C GLY A 82 -1.25 12.13 -6.41
N GLU A 83 -2.53 12.08 -6.77
CA GLU A 83 -3.64 12.14 -5.83
C GLU A 83 -4.65 11.05 -6.18
N ALA A 84 -5.20 10.43 -5.15
CA ALA A 84 -6.27 9.46 -5.29
C ALA A 84 -7.29 9.64 -4.17
N GLN A 85 -8.50 9.18 -4.42
CA GLN A 85 -9.60 9.26 -3.46
C GLN A 85 -10.33 7.93 -3.41
N LYS A 86 -10.72 7.53 -2.21
CA LYS A 86 -11.63 6.40 -1.97
C LYS A 86 -12.64 6.84 -0.93
N ARG A 87 -13.90 7.01 -1.35
CA ARG A 87 -14.96 7.58 -0.49
C ARG A 87 -14.52 8.94 0.09
N GLN A 88 -14.62 9.11 1.41
CA GLN A 88 -14.18 10.31 2.14
C GLN A 88 -12.67 10.32 2.46
N LEU A 89 -11.88 9.35 2.00
CA LEU A 89 -10.44 9.32 2.22
C LEU A 89 -9.71 9.83 0.98
N GLU A 90 -8.90 10.87 1.14
CA GLU A 90 -7.94 11.35 0.15
C GLU A 90 -6.55 10.78 0.46
N LEU A 91 -5.83 10.39 -0.58
CA LEU A 91 -4.43 10.00 -0.56
C LEU A 91 -3.65 10.94 -1.48
N ARG A 92 -2.63 11.59 -0.93
CA ARG A 92 -1.60 12.29 -1.68
C ARG A 92 -0.34 11.46 -1.60
N PHE A 93 0.23 11.12 -2.74
CA PHE A 93 1.45 10.32 -2.80
C PHE A 93 2.49 11.01 -3.65
N SER A 94 3.75 10.83 -3.31
CA SER A 94 4.85 11.30 -4.15
C SER A 94 6.00 10.31 -4.14
N SER A 95 6.73 10.23 -5.24
CA SER A 95 7.91 9.37 -5.35
C SER A 95 9.09 10.12 -5.97
N PRO A 96 9.55 11.23 -5.35
CA PRO A 96 10.49 12.20 -5.94
C PRO A 96 11.90 11.70 -6.24
N LEU A 97 12.28 10.47 -5.81
CA LEU A 97 13.61 9.80 -5.89
C LEU A 97 14.01 9.21 -4.52
N TYR A 98 13.05 8.57 -3.83
CA TYR A 98 13.18 8.04 -2.47
C TYR A 98 13.22 9.10 -1.34
N PRO A 99 12.55 8.85 -0.19
CA PRO A 99 11.54 7.80 0.06
C PRO A 99 10.18 8.15 -0.58
N TYR A 100 9.39 7.12 -0.93
CA TYR A 100 7.97 7.28 -1.22
C TYR A 100 7.28 7.94 -0.02
N SER A 101 6.47 8.96 -0.27
CA SER A 101 5.60 9.53 0.74
C SER A 101 4.14 9.28 0.39
N ALA A 102 3.36 8.94 1.41
CA ALA A 102 1.91 8.92 1.37
C ALA A 102 1.40 9.75 2.54
N ALA A 103 0.45 10.63 2.26
CA ALA A 103 -0.27 11.42 3.23
C ALA A 103 -1.77 11.20 3.02
N TYR A 104 -2.49 10.96 4.09
CA TYR A 104 -3.92 10.73 4.07
C TYR A 104 -4.66 11.93 4.65
N ARG A 105 -5.85 12.19 4.12
CA ARG A 105 -6.74 13.23 4.64
C ARG A 105 -8.17 12.70 4.67
N TRP A 106 -8.82 12.85 5.80
CA TRP A 106 -10.25 12.59 5.94
C TRP A 106 -11.05 13.80 5.44
N LEU A 107 -12.10 13.51 4.66
CA LEU A 107 -13.00 14.50 4.07
C LEU A 107 -14.44 14.32 4.58
N GLY A 108 -14.65 13.49 5.60
CA GLY A 108 -15.96 13.17 6.15
C GLY A 108 -16.21 13.85 7.50
N GLU A 109 -17.36 13.54 8.09
CA GLU A 109 -17.77 14.02 9.41
C GLU A 109 -18.05 12.82 10.34
N PRO A 110 -17.67 12.89 11.63
CA PRO A 110 -16.85 13.94 12.23
C PRO A 110 -15.40 13.92 11.72
N ASP A 111 -14.63 14.98 12.03
CA ASP A 111 -13.19 15.01 11.75
C ASP A 111 -12.44 13.89 12.49
N ILE A 112 -11.41 13.34 11.86
CA ILE A 112 -10.58 12.25 12.38
C ILE A 112 -9.10 12.65 12.18
N PRO A 113 -8.52 13.43 13.11
CA PRO A 113 -7.17 13.96 12.96
C PRO A 113 -6.09 12.88 12.87
N GLU A 114 -6.30 11.71 13.49
CA GLU A 114 -5.39 10.56 13.47
C GLU A 114 -5.11 10.02 12.05
N VAL A 115 -5.97 10.35 11.08
CA VAL A 115 -5.74 10.01 9.67
C VAL A 115 -4.49 10.68 9.12
N GLN A 116 -4.15 11.88 9.60
CA GLN A 116 -2.98 12.64 9.12
C GLN A 116 -1.66 12.00 9.53
N ASP A 117 -1.65 11.28 10.65
CA ASP A 117 -0.47 10.58 11.17
C ASP A 117 -0.38 9.11 10.71
N ALA A 118 -1.37 8.65 9.94
CA ALA A 118 -1.42 7.29 9.45
C ALA A 118 -0.34 7.03 8.38
N THR A 119 0.44 5.98 8.54
CA THR A 119 1.37 5.49 7.51
C THR A 119 0.64 4.66 6.45
N TRP A 120 -0.56 4.17 6.77
CA TRP A 120 -1.48 3.52 5.85
C TRP A 120 -2.92 3.71 6.31
N ALA A 121 -3.84 3.91 5.38
CA ALA A 121 -5.27 3.95 5.67
C ALA A 121 -6.07 3.36 4.50
N ASP A 122 -7.09 2.56 4.81
CA ASP A 122 -8.05 2.03 3.84
C ASP A 122 -9.35 1.59 4.53
N PHE A 123 -10.36 1.21 3.77
CA PHE A 123 -11.62 0.67 4.28
C PHE A 123 -11.62 -0.86 4.26
N ASP A 124 -12.18 -1.45 5.32
CA ASP A 124 -12.45 -2.88 5.38
C ASP A 124 -13.65 -3.30 4.51
N ARG A 125 -14.03 -4.59 4.56
CA ARG A 125 -15.19 -5.10 3.80
C ARG A 125 -16.54 -4.57 4.30
N ARG A 126 -16.63 -4.15 5.56
CA ARG A 126 -17.82 -3.54 6.17
C ARG A 126 -17.90 -2.05 5.86
N GLY A 127 -16.84 -1.48 5.29
CA GLY A 127 -16.72 -0.08 4.98
C GLY A 127 -16.27 0.78 6.15
N GLU A 128 -15.74 0.18 7.21
CA GLU A 128 -15.12 0.87 8.34
C GLU A 128 -13.70 1.31 7.94
N LEU A 129 -13.29 2.50 8.37
CA LEU A 129 -11.95 3.02 8.10
C LEU A 129 -10.95 2.33 9.04
N LEU A 130 -9.86 1.83 8.48
CA LEU A 130 -8.73 1.26 9.18
C LEU A 130 -7.50 2.16 8.99
N LEU A 131 -6.75 2.37 10.07
CA LEU A 131 -5.53 3.18 10.08
C LEU A 131 -4.38 2.33 10.61
N ALA A 132 -3.20 2.46 10.05
CA ALA A 132 -1.97 1.96 10.65
C ALA A 132 -0.99 3.11 10.87
N GLY A 133 -0.29 3.09 12.00
CA GLY A 133 0.66 4.14 12.39
C GLY A 133 1.43 3.71 13.64
N ALA A 134 2.70 4.09 13.73
CA ALA A 134 3.57 3.78 14.88
C ALA A 134 3.57 2.29 15.32
N GLY A 135 3.48 1.36 14.36
CA GLY A 135 3.46 -0.07 14.65
C GLY A 135 2.13 -0.60 15.19
N ARG A 136 1.04 0.16 15.08
CA ARG A 136 -0.29 -0.20 15.58
C ARG A 136 -1.33 -0.15 14.46
N LEU A 137 -2.42 -0.89 14.63
CA LEU A 137 -3.59 -0.87 13.76
C LEU A 137 -4.80 -0.38 14.55
N PHE A 138 -5.55 0.53 13.94
CA PHE A 138 -6.75 1.14 14.51
C PHE A 138 -7.92 0.96 13.56
N ARG A 139 -9.12 1.02 14.12
CA ARG A 139 -10.38 1.11 13.40
C ARG A 139 -11.11 2.37 13.83
N VAL A 140 -11.68 3.07 12.87
CA VAL A 140 -12.58 4.19 13.11
C VAL A 140 -14.03 3.76 12.91
N HIS A 141 -14.84 3.98 13.94
CA HIS A 141 -16.27 3.67 13.91
C HIS A 141 -17.03 4.83 14.55
N GLN A 142 -17.95 5.46 13.81
CA GLN A 142 -18.73 6.62 14.29
C GLN A 142 -17.87 7.77 14.83
N GLY A 143 -16.68 7.99 14.23
CA GLY A 143 -15.74 9.02 14.67
C GLY A 143 -14.81 8.60 15.80
N GLU A 144 -15.08 7.47 16.46
CA GLU A 144 -14.21 6.96 17.52
C GLU A 144 -13.08 6.09 16.92
N VAL A 145 -11.84 6.43 17.27
CA VAL A 145 -10.65 5.65 16.91
C VAL A 145 -10.37 4.64 18.00
N ARG A 146 -10.42 3.35 17.64
CA ARG A 146 -10.15 2.22 18.55
C ARG A 146 -8.96 1.41 18.06
N GLU A 147 -7.98 1.22 18.93
CA GLU A 147 -6.87 0.29 18.68
C GLU A 147 -7.39 -1.14 18.52
N LEU A 148 -6.92 -1.83 17.47
CA LEU A 148 -7.21 -3.23 17.19
C LEU A 148 -6.07 -4.14 17.64
N ILE A 149 -4.82 -3.74 17.38
CA ILE A 149 -3.63 -4.52 17.70
C ILE A 149 -2.38 -3.62 17.78
N ASP A 150 -1.51 -3.93 18.74
CA ASP A 150 -0.15 -3.42 18.82
C ASP A 150 0.83 -4.46 18.25
N LEU A 151 1.49 -4.12 17.14
CA LEU A 151 2.46 -4.98 16.46
C LEU A 151 3.91 -4.66 16.87
N ASN A 152 4.13 -3.69 17.77
CA ASN A 152 5.46 -3.36 18.25
C ASN A 152 6.19 -4.55 18.94
N PRO A 153 5.51 -5.41 19.72
CA PRO A 153 6.16 -6.59 20.30
C PRO A 153 6.68 -7.61 19.27
N ASP A 154 6.09 -7.64 18.07
CA ASP A 154 6.41 -8.60 17.00
C ASP A 154 7.40 -8.04 15.96
N GLN A 155 8.01 -6.87 16.23
CA GLN A 155 9.03 -6.33 15.32
C GLN A 155 10.26 -7.24 15.29
N PRO A 156 10.82 -7.53 14.09
CA PRO A 156 12.06 -8.26 13.99
C PRO A 156 13.17 -7.50 14.74
N ARG A 157 14.09 -8.24 15.36
CA ARG A 157 15.26 -7.63 16.02
C ARG A 157 15.94 -6.70 15.03
N ARG A 158 16.01 -5.41 15.38
CA ARG A 158 16.77 -4.44 14.57
C ARG A 158 18.21 -4.90 14.55
N ARG A 159 18.79 -5.04 13.35
CA ARG A 159 20.24 -5.20 13.24
C ARG A 159 20.87 -3.98 13.92
N GLU A 160 21.71 -4.22 14.91
CA GLU A 160 22.59 -3.18 15.44
C GLU A 160 23.39 -2.64 14.24
N ARG A 161 23.42 -1.32 14.08
CA ARG A 161 24.29 -0.71 13.09
C ARG A 161 25.71 -1.03 13.54
N SER A 162 26.43 -1.82 12.74
CA SER A 162 27.88 -1.96 12.94
C SER A 162 28.49 -0.55 12.91
N PRO A 163 29.34 -0.21 13.89
CA PRO A 163 29.94 1.12 14.01
C PRO A 163 30.74 1.52 12.76
#